data_AF-A0A0D1Z9D0-F1
#
_entry.id   AF-A0A0D1Z9D0-F1
#
_cell.length_a   1.000
_cell.length_b   1.000
_cell.length_c   1.000
_cell.angle_alpha   90.00
_cell.angle_beta   90.00
_cell.angle_gamma   90.00
#
_symmetry.space_group_name_H-M   'P 1'
#
loop_
_entity.id
_entity.type
_entity.pdbx_description
1 polymer ?
#
loop_
_entity_poly.entity_id
_entity_poly.type
_entity_poly.pdbx_seq_one_letter_code
_entity_poly.pdbx_strand_id
1 'polypeptide(L)'
;MIRRGGQSVMTNNGLPIALHMIAMFGGDLFTGNTMTMAIGWYNRVVPFRALLLNWLLVYIGNWGGTLFMAYFFGYLGNMFGTPQYRSYLDYVVLAKLEHLTWGQVLIRGIGANIMVCMAMTLGIAARGAAGKIIALWFPVVMFVICGFEHCVANMFFTSLGLMYGAGPSTIGRQWYNQSAAALGNIIGGAIFMGLCEHVMNHWKSPIFRSRGAGTGTLTGHEVESTRRAQDSSTTSLIRVASLSKSNRRQRHVEEEETDTPRSGESRENEEERKLPSFFESILGRREGNKGRQSHPKDMV
;
A
#
# COMPACT_ATOMS: atom_id res chain seq x y z
N MET A 1 37.80 8.01 7.11
CA MET A 1 36.87 6.86 7.12
C MET A 1 35.55 7.18 7.84
N ILE A 2 35.57 7.81 9.02
CA ILE A 2 34.37 8.15 9.82
C ILE A 2 33.42 9.16 9.13
N ARG A 3 33.95 10.15 8.39
CA ARG A 3 33.12 11.13 7.64
C ARG A 3 32.36 10.54 6.43
N ARG A 4 32.81 9.40 5.88
CA ARG A 4 32.14 8.73 4.74
C ARG A 4 30.95 7.88 5.19
N GLY A 5 31.01 7.29 6.39
CA GLY A 5 29.90 6.53 6.97
C GLY A 5 28.67 7.39 7.26
N GLY A 6 28.85 8.63 7.72
CA GLY A 6 27.72 9.54 8.02
C GLY A 6 26.90 9.95 6.79
N GLN A 7 27.55 10.13 5.63
CA GLN A 7 26.84 10.41 4.37
C GLN A 7 26.05 9.20 3.88
N SER A 8 26.63 7.99 3.98
CA SER A 8 25.92 6.76 3.64
C SER A 8 24.70 6.52 4.54
N VAL A 9 24.77 6.83 5.83
CA VAL A 9 23.63 6.65 6.75
C VAL A 9 22.53 7.69 6.51
N MET A 10 22.88 8.96 6.22
CA MET A 10 21.87 9.99 5.91
C MET A 10 21.20 9.80 4.54
N THR A 11 21.94 9.40 3.50
CA THR A 11 21.32 9.05 2.21
C THR A 11 20.46 7.80 2.29
N ASN A 12 20.79 6.87 3.18
CA ASN A 12 20.01 5.66 3.41
C ASN A 12 18.62 5.94 4.01
N ASN A 13 18.48 6.95 4.87
CA ASN A 13 17.18 7.30 5.47
C ASN A 13 16.17 7.93 4.49
N GLY A 14 16.62 8.45 3.33
CA GLY A 14 15.74 9.01 2.31
C GLY A 14 15.08 7.95 1.43
N LEU A 15 15.71 6.79 1.23
CA LEU A 15 15.21 5.74 0.35
C LEU A 15 13.90 5.09 0.82
N PRO A 16 13.70 4.84 2.14
CA PRO A 16 12.42 4.39 2.66
C PRO A 16 11.27 5.30 2.23
N ILE A 17 11.45 6.62 2.20
CA ILE A 17 10.39 7.59 1.86
C ILE A 17 9.80 7.29 0.48
N ALA A 18 10.62 6.89 -0.49
CA ALA A 18 10.13 6.51 -1.82
C ALA A 18 9.13 5.35 -1.76
N LEU A 19 9.42 4.31 -0.96
CA LEU A 19 8.50 3.19 -0.80
C LEU A 19 7.24 3.57 0.01
N HIS A 20 7.36 4.44 1.02
CA HIS A 20 6.21 5.00 1.74
C HIS A 20 5.25 5.72 0.79
N MET A 21 5.78 6.60 -0.06
CA MET A 21 4.98 7.37 -0.99
C MET A 21 4.26 6.46 -1.97
N ILE A 22 4.95 5.47 -2.55
CA ILE A 22 4.32 4.53 -3.48
C ILE A 22 3.23 3.70 -2.78
N ALA A 23 3.52 3.14 -1.60
CA ALA A 23 2.59 2.29 -0.87
C ALA A 23 1.36 3.06 -0.34
N MET A 24 1.52 4.34 0.01
CA MET A 24 0.43 5.17 0.54
C MET A 24 -0.36 5.91 -0.54
N PHE A 25 0.31 6.33 -1.62
CA PHE A 25 -0.31 7.04 -2.74
C PHE A 25 -0.98 6.09 -3.75
N GLY A 26 -0.69 4.78 -3.65
CA GLY A 26 -1.28 3.75 -4.51
C GLY A 26 -0.61 3.62 -5.87
N GLY A 27 0.70 3.92 -5.95
CA GLY A 27 1.47 3.75 -7.19
C GLY A 27 1.88 2.30 -7.44
N ASP A 28 2.04 1.94 -8.71
CA ASP A 28 2.56 0.63 -9.11
C ASP A 28 4.08 0.62 -9.21
N LEU A 29 4.70 -0.31 -8.48
CA LEU A 29 6.15 -0.52 -8.49
C LEU A 29 6.46 -1.95 -8.96
N PHE A 30 7.32 -2.06 -9.96
CA PHE A 30 7.66 -3.33 -10.60
C PHE A 30 8.08 -4.38 -9.58
N THR A 31 9.00 -4.03 -8.67
CA THR A 31 9.56 -4.94 -7.67
C THR A 31 8.49 -5.48 -6.70
N GLY A 32 7.57 -4.65 -6.23
CA GLY A 32 6.40 -5.12 -5.45
C GLY A 32 5.46 -6.01 -6.27
N ASN A 33 5.19 -5.62 -7.52
CA ASN A 33 4.28 -6.36 -8.41
C ASN A 33 4.81 -7.73 -8.84
N THR A 34 6.11 -7.98 -8.75
CA THR A 34 6.66 -9.34 -8.96
C THR A 34 6.07 -10.35 -7.96
N MET A 35 5.95 -10.01 -6.68
CA MET A 35 5.33 -10.88 -5.68
C MET A 35 3.81 -10.95 -5.88
N THR A 36 3.13 -9.80 -5.96
CA THR A 36 1.66 -9.75 -6.03
C THR A 36 1.11 -10.51 -7.23
N MET A 37 1.68 -10.30 -8.41
CA MET A 37 1.24 -11.02 -9.61
C MET A 37 1.59 -12.50 -9.57
N ALA A 38 2.74 -12.87 -9.00
CA ALA A 38 3.13 -14.26 -8.86
C ALA A 38 2.16 -15.03 -7.95
N ILE A 39 1.76 -14.46 -6.81
CA ILE A 39 0.73 -15.04 -5.93
C ILE A 39 -0.59 -15.21 -6.69
N GLY A 40 -1.02 -14.20 -7.45
CA GLY A 40 -2.22 -14.27 -8.29
C GLY A 40 -2.16 -15.38 -9.36
N TRP A 41 -0.97 -15.58 -9.95
CA TRP A 41 -0.73 -16.66 -10.90
C TRP A 41 -0.71 -18.04 -10.25
N TYR A 42 -0.02 -18.21 -9.11
CA TYR A 42 0.00 -19.45 -8.34
C TYR A 42 -1.40 -19.87 -7.88
N ASN A 43 -2.22 -18.90 -7.46
CA ASN A 43 -3.62 -19.11 -7.10
C ASN A 43 -4.56 -19.29 -8.31
N ARG A 44 -4.05 -19.24 -9.55
CA ARG A 44 -4.81 -19.35 -10.81
C ARG A 44 -5.91 -18.30 -10.97
N VAL A 45 -5.78 -17.16 -10.31
CA VAL A 45 -6.70 -16.01 -10.47
C VAL A 45 -6.27 -15.14 -11.63
N VAL A 46 -4.96 -15.07 -11.91
CA VAL A 46 -4.38 -14.23 -12.96
C VAL A 46 -3.75 -15.11 -14.04
N PRO A 47 -4.11 -14.94 -15.33
CA PRO A 47 -3.45 -15.67 -16.40
C PRO A 47 -2.01 -15.20 -16.59
N PHE A 48 -1.11 -16.11 -16.96
CA PHE A 48 0.31 -15.82 -17.13
C PHE A 48 0.60 -14.65 -18.09
N ARG A 49 -0.22 -14.50 -19.14
CA ARG A 49 -0.13 -13.37 -20.08
C ARG A 49 -0.37 -12.01 -19.39
N ALA A 50 -1.34 -11.93 -18.48
CA ALA A 50 -1.61 -10.70 -17.74
C ALA A 50 -0.49 -10.38 -16.74
N LEU A 51 0.13 -11.41 -16.14
CA LEU A 51 1.32 -11.24 -15.30
C LEU A 51 2.47 -10.59 -16.09
N LEU A 52 2.81 -11.15 -17.25
CA LEU A 52 3.91 -10.61 -18.08
C LEU A 52 3.61 -9.20 -18.58
N LEU A 53 2.38 -8.95 -19.03
CA LEU A 53 1.98 -7.63 -19.50
C LEU A 53 2.05 -6.58 -18.37
N ASN A 54 1.57 -6.92 -17.17
CA ASN A 54 1.68 -6.03 -16.02
C ASN A 54 3.14 -5.73 -15.68
N TRP A 55 3.98 -6.77 -15.60
CA TRP A 55 5.41 -6.59 -15.32
C TRP A 55 6.08 -5.69 -16.34
N LEU A 56 5.80 -5.88 -17.63
CA LEU A 56 6.37 -5.05 -18.69
C LEU A 56 5.87 -3.60 -18.61
N LEU A 57 4.56 -3.37 -18.49
CA LEU A 57 3.97 -2.03 -18.45
C LEU A 57 4.47 -1.23 -17.24
N VAL A 58 4.46 -1.84 -16.06
CA VAL A 58 4.91 -1.19 -14.82
C VAL A 58 6.42 -0.93 -14.87
N TYR A 59 7.21 -1.87 -15.41
CA TYR A 59 8.65 -1.68 -15.57
C TYR A 59 8.97 -0.50 -16.50
N ILE A 60 8.30 -0.39 -17.65
CA ILE A 60 8.47 0.72 -18.58
C ILE A 60 7.99 2.04 -17.94
N GLY A 61 6.85 2.03 -17.24
CA GLY A 61 6.34 3.19 -16.53
C GLY A 61 7.30 3.68 -15.43
N ASN A 62 7.87 2.77 -14.65
CA ASN A 62 8.90 3.09 -13.66
C ASN A 62 10.17 3.64 -14.31
N TRP A 63 10.60 3.09 -15.46
CA TRP A 63 11.72 3.64 -16.22
C TRP A 63 11.45 5.05 -16.72
N GLY A 64 10.26 5.29 -17.29
CA GLY A 64 9.83 6.61 -17.74
C GLY A 64 9.79 7.64 -16.60
N GLY A 65 9.21 7.27 -15.45
CA GLY A 65 9.13 8.13 -14.28
C GLY A 65 10.50 8.46 -13.67
N THR A 66 11.38 7.46 -13.57
CA THR A 66 12.75 7.67 -13.06
C THR A 66 13.60 8.52 -14.01
N LEU A 67 13.46 8.33 -15.33
CA LEU A 67 14.14 9.16 -16.33
C LEU A 67 13.63 10.60 -16.32
N PHE A 68 12.31 10.79 -16.22
CA PHE A 68 11.70 12.11 -16.06
C PHE A 68 12.26 12.84 -14.82
N MET A 69 12.30 12.15 -13.67
CA MET A 69 12.86 12.71 -12.44
C MET A 69 14.35 13.03 -12.58
N ALA A 70 15.13 12.10 -13.14
CA ALA A 70 16.57 12.29 -13.35
C ALA A 70 16.86 13.49 -14.27
N TYR A 71 16.09 13.66 -15.35
CA TYR A 71 16.32 14.73 -16.30
C TYR A 71 15.87 16.10 -15.78
N PHE A 72 14.61 16.25 -15.38
CA PHE A 72 14.05 17.56 -15.02
C PHE A 72 14.54 18.06 -13.66
N PHE A 73 14.53 17.19 -12.64
CA PHE A 73 14.90 17.60 -11.28
C PHE A 73 16.37 17.31 -10.99
N GLY A 74 16.89 16.17 -11.46
CA GLY A 74 18.29 15.80 -11.26
C GLY A 74 19.26 16.67 -12.08
N TYR A 75 19.11 16.68 -13.40
CA TYR A 75 20.03 17.35 -14.32
C TYR A 75 19.69 18.84 -14.51
N LEU A 76 18.49 19.18 -15.01
CA LEU A 76 18.11 20.59 -15.23
C LEU A 76 18.01 21.38 -13.91
N GLY A 77 17.49 20.75 -12.86
CA GLY A 77 17.47 21.31 -11.50
C GLY A 77 18.84 21.36 -10.81
N ASN A 78 19.89 20.85 -11.45
CA ASN A 78 21.27 20.83 -10.96
C ASN A 78 21.45 20.25 -9.54
N MET A 79 20.66 19.22 -9.19
CA MET A 79 20.62 18.64 -7.84
C MET A 79 21.97 18.03 -7.41
N PHE A 80 22.81 17.63 -8.38
CA PHE A 80 24.15 17.06 -8.16
C PHE A 80 25.28 17.97 -8.66
N GLY A 81 25.02 19.27 -8.81
CA GLY A 81 26.00 20.23 -9.33
C GLY A 81 27.16 20.55 -8.38
N THR A 82 26.96 20.42 -7.06
CA THR A 82 28.02 20.70 -6.09
C THR A 82 29.05 19.57 -6.04
N PRO A 83 30.34 19.85 -5.74
CA PRO A 83 31.38 18.83 -5.71
C PRO A 83 31.07 17.65 -4.77
N GLN A 84 30.41 17.90 -3.64
CA GLN A 84 30.06 16.89 -2.66
C GLN A 84 28.99 15.93 -3.16
N TYR A 85 27.97 16.44 -3.86
CA TYR A 85 26.93 15.58 -4.43
C TYR A 85 27.42 14.86 -5.69
N ARG A 86 28.23 15.53 -6.52
CA ARG A 86 28.81 14.91 -7.72
C ARG A 86 29.72 13.72 -7.38
N SER A 87 30.59 13.88 -6.38
CA SER A 87 31.44 12.78 -5.91
C SER A 87 30.66 11.63 -5.27
N TYR A 88 29.50 11.90 -4.66
CA TYR A 88 28.59 10.84 -4.21
C TYR A 88 27.93 10.11 -5.38
N LEU A 89 27.47 10.83 -6.41
CA LEU A 89 26.90 10.22 -7.62
C LEU A 89 27.92 9.32 -8.31
N ASP A 90 29.15 9.81 -8.50
CA ASP A 90 30.26 9.03 -9.08
C ASP A 90 30.50 7.74 -8.29
N TYR A 91 30.56 7.82 -6.96
CA TYR A 91 30.72 6.66 -6.09
C TYR A 91 29.60 5.62 -6.28
N VAL A 92 28.34 6.06 -6.34
CA VAL A 92 27.19 5.16 -6.53
C VAL A 92 27.22 4.51 -7.92
N VAL A 93 27.55 5.27 -8.96
CA VAL A 93 27.63 4.78 -10.34
C VAL A 93 28.77 3.76 -10.50
N LEU A 94 29.95 4.05 -9.95
CA LEU A 94 31.08 3.12 -9.89
C LEU A 94 30.72 1.81 -9.18
N ALA A 95 30.11 1.91 -8.01
CA ALA A 95 29.70 0.75 -7.21
C ALA A 95 28.70 -0.16 -7.95
N LYS A 96 27.88 0.40 -8.85
CA LYS A 96 26.86 -0.33 -9.61
C LYS A 96 27.35 -0.89 -10.94
N LEU A 97 28.27 -0.21 -11.63
CA LEU A 97 28.61 -0.50 -13.02
C LEU A 97 30.02 -1.06 -13.24
N GLU A 98 30.95 -0.90 -12.30
CA GLU A 98 32.36 -1.30 -12.51
C GLU A 98 32.73 -2.56 -11.71
N HIS A 99 32.36 -2.61 -10.43
CA HIS A 99 32.93 -3.56 -9.48
C HIS A 99 32.17 -4.87 -9.35
N LEU A 100 31.07 -5.06 -10.10
CA LEU A 100 30.17 -6.19 -9.96
C LEU A 100 30.06 -6.99 -11.24
N THR A 101 30.31 -8.30 -11.13
CA THR A 101 29.99 -9.26 -12.20
C THR A 101 28.48 -9.46 -12.31
N TRP A 102 27.98 -9.88 -13.48
CA TRP A 102 26.56 -10.15 -13.70
C TRP A 102 25.93 -11.05 -12.62
N GLY A 103 26.61 -12.13 -12.24
CA GLY A 103 26.12 -13.06 -11.21
C GLY A 103 26.04 -12.43 -9.82
N GLN A 104 26.98 -11.54 -9.47
CA GLN A 104 26.92 -10.81 -8.20
C GLN A 104 25.76 -9.81 -8.19
N VAL A 105 25.50 -9.11 -9.29
CA VAL A 105 24.33 -8.21 -9.42
C VAL A 105 23.04 -9.02 -9.29
N LEU A 106 22.96 -10.20 -9.91
CA LEU A 106 21.79 -11.07 -9.82
C LEU A 106 21.52 -11.52 -8.37
N ILE A 107 22.52 -12.03 -7.66
CA ILE A 107 22.36 -12.50 -6.27
C ILE A 107 21.97 -11.35 -5.35
N ARG A 108 22.62 -10.18 -5.52
CA ARG A 108 22.24 -8.96 -4.78
C ARG A 108 20.81 -8.52 -5.13
N GLY A 109 20.37 -8.71 -6.37
CA GLY A 109 19.00 -8.45 -6.79
C GLY A 109 17.97 -9.35 -6.12
N ILE A 110 18.30 -10.63 -5.92
CA ILE A 110 17.43 -11.56 -5.18
C ILE A 110 17.23 -11.05 -3.74
N GLY A 111 18.33 -10.75 -3.05
CA GLY A 111 18.30 -10.21 -1.69
C GLY A 111 17.52 -8.90 -1.57
N ALA A 112 17.72 -7.97 -2.51
CA ALA A 112 16.97 -6.70 -2.54
C ALA A 112 15.47 -6.96 -2.57
N ASN A 113 14.99 -7.80 -3.49
CA ASN A 113 13.55 -7.92 -3.67
C ASN A 113 12.87 -8.81 -2.64
N ILE A 114 13.59 -9.74 -2.00
CA ILE A 114 13.09 -10.42 -0.80
C ILE A 114 12.74 -9.37 0.27
N MET A 115 13.64 -8.42 0.53
CA MET A 115 13.43 -7.38 1.54
C MET A 115 12.33 -6.39 1.15
N VAL A 116 12.26 -5.96 -0.11
CA VAL A 116 11.22 -5.06 -0.60
C VAL A 116 9.83 -5.71 -0.51
N CYS A 117 9.70 -6.95 -0.99
CA CYS A 117 8.45 -7.69 -0.91
C CYS A 117 8.05 -7.99 0.55
N MET A 118 9.01 -8.30 1.43
CA MET A 118 8.76 -8.42 2.86
C MET A 118 8.22 -7.11 3.48
N ALA A 119 8.80 -5.97 3.12
CA ALA A 119 8.30 -4.65 3.53
C ALA A 119 6.85 -4.43 3.06
N MET A 120 6.52 -4.84 1.83
CA MET A 120 5.15 -4.75 1.31
C MET A 120 4.18 -5.64 2.09
N THR A 121 4.54 -6.91 2.35
CA THR A 121 3.71 -7.82 3.18
C THR A 121 3.48 -7.23 4.57
N LEU A 122 4.54 -6.78 5.25
CA LEU A 122 4.43 -6.19 6.59
C LEU A 122 3.59 -4.90 6.58
N GLY A 123 3.73 -4.08 5.54
CA GLY A 123 2.92 -2.88 5.33
C GLY A 123 1.43 -3.19 5.11
N ILE A 124 1.11 -4.28 4.41
CA ILE A 124 -0.28 -4.75 4.24
C ILE A 124 -0.83 -5.30 5.56
N ALA A 125 -0.02 -6.00 6.35
CA ALA A 125 -0.42 -6.56 7.65
C ALA A 125 -0.67 -5.47 8.72
N ALA A 126 -0.07 -4.29 8.59
CA ALA A 126 -0.21 -3.20 9.56
C ALA A 126 -1.55 -2.44 9.41
N ARG A 127 -2.23 -2.22 10.55
CA ARG A 127 -3.57 -1.57 10.59
C ARG A 127 -3.55 -0.05 10.58
N GLY A 128 -2.49 0.58 11.09
CA GLY A 128 -2.38 2.04 11.23
C GLY A 128 -1.25 2.62 10.39
N ALA A 129 -1.36 3.90 10.00
CA ALA A 129 -0.37 4.58 9.17
C ALA A 129 1.05 4.55 9.80
N ALA A 130 1.16 4.82 11.10
CA ALA A 130 2.44 4.72 11.82
C ALA A 130 3.04 3.30 11.77
N GLY A 131 2.21 2.27 11.91
CA GLY A 131 2.65 0.88 11.80
C GLY A 131 3.12 0.52 10.39
N LYS A 132 2.42 1.02 9.36
CA LYS A 132 2.85 0.85 7.95
C LYS A 132 4.20 1.48 7.70
N ILE A 133 4.39 2.71 8.20
CA ILE A 133 5.66 3.43 8.04
C ILE A 133 6.81 2.64 8.66
N ILE A 134 6.66 2.20 9.91
CA ILE A 134 7.70 1.43 10.59
C ILE A 134 7.96 0.08 9.88
N ALA A 135 6.90 -0.60 9.43
CA ALA A 135 6.98 -1.87 8.71
C ALA A 135 7.73 -1.76 7.38
N LEU A 136 7.52 -0.66 6.63
CA LEU A 136 8.21 -0.38 5.37
C LEU A 136 9.66 0.07 5.61
N TRP A 137 9.91 0.79 6.69
CA TRP A 137 11.21 1.40 6.98
C TRP A 137 12.33 0.38 7.16
N PHE A 138 12.16 -0.58 8.08
CA PHE A 138 13.26 -1.47 8.47
C PHE A 138 13.78 -2.34 7.31
N PRO A 139 12.92 -3.03 6.52
CA PRO A 139 13.42 -3.85 5.43
C PRO A 139 14.08 -3.02 4.32
N VAL A 140 13.58 -1.79 4.07
CA VAL A 140 14.18 -0.90 3.07
C VAL A 140 15.57 -0.43 3.50
N VAL A 141 15.72 0.08 4.73
CA VAL A 141 17.03 0.49 5.23
C VAL A 141 18.01 -0.67 5.20
N MET A 142 17.57 -1.87 5.58
CA MET A 142 18.43 -3.05 5.62
C MET A 142 18.99 -3.42 4.25
N PHE A 143 18.17 -3.45 3.18
CA PHE A 143 18.70 -3.82 1.86
C PHE A 143 19.69 -2.78 1.32
N VAL A 144 19.51 -1.50 1.67
CA VAL A 144 20.42 -0.42 1.29
C VAL A 144 21.73 -0.51 2.06
N ILE A 145 21.71 -0.80 3.37
CA ILE A 145 22.93 -1.04 4.17
C ILE A 145 23.69 -2.24 3.59
N CYS A 146 22.99 -3.31 3.23
CA CYS A 146 23.59 -4.50 2.62
C CYS A 146 24.14 -4.26 1.20
N GLY A 147 23.88 -3.11 0.58
CA GLY A 147 24.35 -2.80 -0.77
C GLY A 147 23.73 -3.72 -1.83
N PHE A 148 22.47 -4.12 -1.64
CA PHE A 148 21.72 -4.91 -2.60
C PHE A 148 21.29 -4.09 -3.82
N GLU A 149 21.01 -4.79 -4.92
CA GLU A 149 20.76 -4.18 -6.23
C GLU A 149 19.26 -4.12 -6.52
N HIS A 150 18.71 -2.91 -6.64
CA HIS A 150 17.29 -2.68 -6.89
C HIS A 150 17.10 -2.07 -8.27
N CYS A 151 16.45 -2.82 -9.17
CA CYS A 151 16.39 -2.50 -10.58
C CYS A 151 15.78 -1.11 -10.84
N VAL A 152 14.78 -0.65 -10.07
CA VAL A 152 14.16 0.68 -10.24
C VAL A 152 15.06 1.80 -9.72
N ALA A 153 15.80 1.57 -8.63
CA ALA A 153 16.75 2.55 -8.11
C ALA A 153 17.96 2.70 -9.06
N ASN A 154 18.38 1.59 -9.66
CA ASN A 154 19.44 1.56 -10.65
C ASN A 154 19.06 2.39 -11.88
N MET A 155 17.81 2.35 -12.36
CA MET A 155 17.33 3.19 -13.47
C MET A 155 17.65 4.67 -13.23
N PHE A 156 17.32 5.17 -12.04
CA PHE A 156 17.55 6.57 -11.66
C PHE A 156 19.05 6.90 -11.60
N PHE A 157 19.83 6.19 -10.78
CA PHE A 157 21.24 6.54 -10.55
C PHE A 157 22.11 6.35 -11.81
N THR A 158 21.86 5.31 -12.60
CA THR A 158 22.63 5.07 -13.84
C THR A 158 22.27 6.09 -14.92
N SER A 159 20.99 6.45 -15.07
CA SER A 159 20.56 7.48 -16.03
C SER A 159 21.08 8.86 -15.63
N LEU A 160 21.04 9.19 -14.35
CA LEU A 160 21.57 10.45 -13.84
C LEU A 160 23.11 10.51 -13.98
N GLY A 161 23.78 9.38 -13.74
CA GLY A 161 25.21 9.22 -13.99
C GLY A 161 25.58 9.54 -15.44
N LEU A 162 24.80 9.02 -16.41
CA LEU A 162 24.98 9.33 -17.83
C LEU A 162 24.85 10.82 -18.13
N MET A 163 23.86 11.50 -17.53
CA MET A 163 23.63 12.94 -17.75
C MET A 163 24.76 13.81 -17.17
N TYR A 164 25.32 13.43 -16.02
CA TYR A 164 26.41 14.16 -15.36
C TYR A 164 27.82 13.74 -15.81
N GLY A 165 27.92 12.72 -16.68
CA GLY A 165 29.19 12.16 -17.14
C GLY A 165 29.96 11.40 -16.06
N ALA A 166 29.26 10.81 -15.08
CA ALA A 166 29.85 10.03 -14.00
C ALA A 166 30.43 8.72 -14.55
N GLY A 167 31.72 8.45 -14.38
CA GLY A 167 32.33 7.21 -14.87
C GLY A 167 31.86 5.97 -14.09
N PRO A 168 31.82 4.77 -14.68
CA PRO A 168 31.91 4.41 -16.11
C PRO A 168 30.51 4.29 -16.75
N SER A 169 29.63 5.28 -16.56
CA SER A 169 28.26 5.20 -17.08
C SER A 169 28.25 5.14 -18.61
N THR A 170 27.77 4.02 -19.15
CA THR A 170 27.48 3.82 -20.57
C THR A 170 26.15 3.10 -20.69
N ILE A 171 25.43 3.34 -21.78
CA ILE A 171 24.14 2.67 -22.05
C ILE A 171 24.32 1.13 -22.01
N GLY A 172 25.43 0.63 -22.55
CA GLY A 172 25.76 -0.81 -22.50
C GLY A 172 25.92 -1.35 -21.08
N ARG A 173 26.70 -0.68 -20.22
CA ARG A 173 26.87 -1.11 -18.82
C ARG A 173 25.59 -0.96 -18.00
N GLN A 174 24.80 0.06 -18.29
CA GLN A 174 23.47 0.25 -17.68
C GLN A 174 22.57 -0.95 -17.98
N TRP A 175 22.43 -1.35 -19.25
CA TRP A 175 21.63 -2.52 -19.61
C TRP A 175 22.21 -3.84 -19.09
N TYR A 176 23.54 -3.98 -19.03
CA TYR A 176 24.18 -5.14 -18.41
C TYR A 176 23.79 -5.29 -16.94
N ASN A 177 23.95 -4.23 -16.13
CA ASN A 177 23.52 -4.21 -14.73
C ASN A 177 22.01 -4.48 -14.62
N GLN A 178 21.22 -3.80 -15.47
CA GLN A 178 19.77 -3.87 -15.40
C GLN A 178 19.22 -5.25 -15.72
N SER A 179 19.82 -5.96 -16.68
CA SER A 179 19.43 -7.33 -17.03
C SER A 179 19.59 -8.28 -15.84
N ALA A 180 20.69 -8.17 -15.09
CA ALA A 180 20.94 -8.96 -13.89
C ALA A 180 20.05 -8.54 -12.73
N ALA A 181 19.93 -7.24 -12.47
CA ALA A 181 19.17 -6.71 -11.35
C ALA A 181 17.67 -7.00 -11.49
N ALA A 182 17.09 -6.79 -12.69
CA ALA A 182 15.68 -7.07 -12.95
C ALA A 182 15.38 -8.57 -12.81
N LEU A 183 16.24 -9.44 -13.35
CA LEU A 183 16.08 -10.88 -13.21
C LEU A 183 16.22 -11.33 -11.75
N GLY A 184 17.23 -10.83 -11.04
CA GLY A 184 17.40 -11.10 -9.62
C GLY A 184 16.19 -10.64 -8.79
N ASN A 185 15.65 -9.45 -9.08
CA ASN A 185 14.45 -8.97 -8.41
C ASN A 185 13.23 -9.85 -8.73
N ILE A 186 13.00 -10.25 -9.99
CA ILE A 186 11.93 -11.20 -10.34
C ILE A 186 12.06 -12.49 -9.54
N ILE A 187 13.26 -13.07 -9.45
CA ILE A 187 13.49 -14.29 -8.67
C ILE A 187 13.17 -14.07 -7.18
N GLY A 188 13.68 -12.99 -6.58
CA GLY A 188 13.43 -12.69 -5.17
C GLY A 188 11.96 -12.44 -4.84
N GLY A 189 11.23 -11.75 -5.72
CA GLY A 189 9.83 -11.41 -5.48
C GLY A 189 8.84 -12.50 -5.88
N ALA A 190 8.96 -13.04 -7.10
CA ALA A 190 8.03 -14.04 -7.61
C ALA A 190 8.28 -15.41 -7.00
N ILE A 191 9.54 -15.87 -6.97
CA ILE A 191 9.88 -17.21 -6.52
C ILE A 191 10.01 -17.24 -5.00
N PHE A 192 10.93 -16.48 -4.40
CA PHE A 192 11.13 -16.59 -2.95
C PHE A 192 9.92 -16.08 -2.17
N MET A 193 9.59 -14.80 -2.30
CA MET A 193 8.49 -14.23 -1.51
C MET A 193 7.12 -14.71 -1.99
N GLY A 194 6.86 -14.73 -3.30
CA GLY A 194 5.59 -15.15 -3.87
C GLY A 194 5.27 -16.63 -3.59
N LEU A 195 6.24 -17.54 -3.68
CA LEU A 195 6.01 -18.95 -3.33
C LEU A 195 5.88 -19.13 -1.83
N CYS A 196 6.72 -18.47 -1.01
CA CYS A 196 6.60 -18.53 0.45
C CYS A 196 5.20 -18.10 0.89
N GLU A 197 4.71 -16.95 0.41
CA GLU A 197 3.36 -16.46 0.72
C GLU A 197 2.28 -17.41 0.22
N HIS A 198 2.40 -17.94 -1.00
CA HIS A 198 1.44 -18.92 -1.52
C HIS A 198 1.39 -20.18 -0.65
N VAL A 199 2.55 -20.74 -0.30
CA VAL A 199 2.64 -21.93 0.55
C VAL A 199 2.09 -21.64 1.95
N MET A 200 2.44 -20.50 2.55
CA MET A 200 1.95 -20.10 3.87
C MET A 200 0.42 -19.98 3.90
N ASN A 201 -0.19 -19.42 2.86
CA ASN A 201 -1.64 -19.27 2.77
C ASN A 201 -2.39 -20.59 2.57
N HIS A 202 -1.75 -21.61 1.99
CA HIS A 202 -2.35 -22.93 1.75
C HIS A 202 -1.85 -24.02 2.72
N TRP A 203 -0.99 -23.66 3.68
CA TRP A 203 -0.39 -24.62 4.61
C TRP A 203 -1.42 -25.15 5.62
N LYS A 204 -1.53 -26.48 5.71
CA LYS A 204 -2.31 -27.17 6.75
C LYS A 204 -1.35 -27.82 7.74
N SER A 205 -1.35 -27.37 9.00
CA SER A 205 -0.45 -27.92 10.00
C SER A 205 -0.74 -29.41 10.25
N PRO A 206 0.28 -30.30 10.19
CA PRO A 206 0.08 -31.71 10.50
C PRO A 206 -0.08 -32.00 11.99
N ILE A 207 0.30 -31.05 12.86
CA ILE A 207 0.36 -31.22 14.32
C ILE A 207 -1.00 -31.00 14.99
N PHE A 208 -1.79 -30.03 14.51
CA PHE A 208 -3.12 -29.74 15.05
C PHE A 208 -4.19 -30.22 14.08
N ARG A 209 -4.49 -31.52 14.13
CA ARG A 209 -5.63 -32.11 13.45
C ARG A 209 -6.77 -32.21 14.45
N SER A 210 -7.56 -31.14 14.62
CA SER A 210 -8.80 -31.25 15.41
C SER A 210 -9.70 -32.29 14.74
N ARG A 211 -10.00 -33.36 15.45
CA ARG A 211 -10.86 -34.46 15.01
C ARG A 211 -12.11 -34.40 15.90
N GLY A 212 -13.16 -33.72 15.45
CA GLY A 212 -14.44 -33.68 16.18
C GLY A 212 -15.31 -32.49 15.81
N ALA A 213 -16.60 -32.76 15.63
CA ALA A 213 -17.62 -31.87 15.09
C ALA A 213 -17.75 -30.51 15.80
N GLY A 214 -17.98 -29.45 15.03
CA GLY A 214 -18.72 -28.27 15.50
C GLY A 214 -17.93 -27.02 15.87
N THR A 215 -16.60 -27.05 16.04
CA THR A 215 -15.85 -25.85 16.42
C THR A 215 -14.48 -25.83 15.76
N GLY A 216 -14.26 -24.82 14.92
CA GLY A 216 -13.09 -24.67 14.05
C GLY A 216 -11.76 -24.61 14.80
N THR A 217 -10.74 -25.11 14.11
CA THR A 217 -9.33 -25.07 14.50
C THR A 217 -8.87 -23.62 14.61
N LEU A 218 -8.77 -23.08 15.84
CA LEU A 218 -8.17 -21.77 16.12
C LEU A 218 -6.70 -21.75 15.70
N THR A 219 -6.44 -21.56 14.42
CA THR A 219 -5.15 -21.08 13.93
C THR A 219 -5.02 -19.62 14.38
N GLY A 220 -3.81 -19.14 14.68
CA GLY A 220 -3.61 -17.78 15.24
C GLY A 220 -4.23 -16.64 14.43
N HIS A 221 -4.49 -16.86 13.13
CA HIS A 221 -5.23 -15.93 12.29
C HIS A 221 -6.75 -15.95 12.55
N GLU A 222 -7.32 -17.10 12.90
CA GLU A 222 -8.72 -17.21 13.30
C GLU A 222 -8.97 -16.62 14.69
N VAL A 223 -8.05 -16.71 15.65
CA VAL A 223 -8.21 -16.11 17.00
C VAL A 223 -8.55 -14.62 16.90
N GLU A 224 -7.83 -13.88 16.04
CA GLU A 224 -8.07 -12.46 15.80
C GLU A 224 -9.37 -12.22 15.00
N SER A 225 -9.77 -13.15 14.13
CA SER A 225 -11.05 -13.09 13.41
C SER A 225 -12.26 -13.36 14.33
N THR A 226 -12.16 -14.32 15.27
CA THR A 226 -13.15 -14.57 16.31
C THR A 226 -13.20 -13.44 17.32
N ARG A 227 -12.06 -12.80 17.63
CA ARG A 227 -12.02 -11.58 18.45
C ARG A 227 -12.72 -10.42 17.75
N ARG A 228 -12.51 -10.24 16.43
CA ARG A 228 -13.26 -9.26 15.61
C ARG A 228 -14.76 -9.56 15.53
N ALA A 229 -15.17 -10.82 15.48
CA ALA A 229 -16.58 -11.20 15.50
C ALA A 229 -17.23 -10.89 16.87
N GLN A 230 -16.53 -11.16 17.98
CA GLN A 230 -17.01 -10.80 19.32
C GLN A 230 -17.06 -9.28 19.53
N ASP A 231 -16.05 -8.52 19.10
CA ASP A 231 -16.03 -7.05 19.27
C ASP A 231 -17.10 -6.35 18.43
N SER A 232 -17.32 -6.78 17.19
CA SER A 232 -18.39 -6.23 16.34
C SER A 232 -19.79 -6.56 16.89
N SER A 233 -20.00 -7.77 17.39
CA SER A 233 -21.26 -8.19 18.01
C SER A 233 -21.55 -7.40 19.30
N THR A 234 -20.55 -7.28 20.17
CA THR A 234 -20.64 -6.53 21.43
C THR A 234 -20.88 -5.05 21.19
N THR A 235 -20.17 -4.45 20.23
CA THR A 235 -20.34 -3.03 19.86
C THR A 235 -21.73 -2.76 19.28
N SER A 236 -22.25 -3.68 18.46
CA SER A 236 -23.60 -3.60 17.90
C SER A 236 -24.66 -3.67 18.99
N LEU A 237 -24.52 -4.60 19.94
CA LEU A 237 -25.44 -4.76 21.06
C LEU A 237 -25.41 -3.55 22.02
N ILE A 238 -24.22 -3.02 22.33
CA ILE A 238 -24.07 -1.82 23.14
C ILE A 238 -24.72 -0.61 22.45
N ARG A 239 -24.56 -0.47 21.12
CA ARG A 239 -25.18 0.60 20.34
C ARG A 239 -26.70 0.50 20.28
N VAL A 240 -27.24 -0.71 20.12
CA VAL A 240 -28.70 -0.96 20.14
C VAL A 240 -29.26 -0.71 21.55
N ALA A 241 -28.55 -1.14 22.60
CA ALA A 241 -28.95 -0.91 23.98
C ALA A 241 -28.88 0.57 24.37
N SER A 242 -27.89 1.33 23.89
CA SER A 242 -27.78 2.77 24.14
C SER A 242 -28.84 3.57 23.38
N LEU A 243 -29.15 3.19 22.13
CA LEU A 243 -30.26 3.77 21.37
C LEU A 243 -31.62 3.46 22.03
N SER A 244 -31.82 2.24 22.53
CA SER A 244 -33.03 1.87 23.27
C SER A 244 -33.18 2.66 24.56
N LYS A 245 -32.10 2.86 25.33
CA LYS A 245 -32.11 3.71 26.55
C LYS A 245 -32.34 5.19 26.24
N SER A 246 -31.76 5.70 25.16
CA SER A 246 -31.99 7.08 24.70
C SER A 246 -33.45 7.31 24.28
N ASN A 247 -34.03 6.34 23.56
CA ASN A 247 -35.41 6.41 23.09
C ASN A 247 -36.42 6.25 24.25
N ARG A 248 -36.11 5.45 25.28
CA ARG A 248 -36.90 5.40 26.53
C ARG A 248 -36.80 6.69 27.34
N ARG A 249 -35.64 7.35 27.38
CA ARG A 249 -35.49 8.65 28.04
C ARG A 249 -36.24 9.76 27.30
N GLN A 250 -36.22 9.77 25.98
CA GLN A 250 -37.01 10.75 25.21
C GLN A 250 -38.51 10.55 25.40
N ARG A 251 -39.02 9.30 25.44
CA ARG A 251 -40.43 9.05 25.75
C ARG A 251 -40.83 9.45 27.17
N HIS A 252 -39.95 9.24 28.15
CA HIS A 252 -40.24 9.68 29.52
C HIS A 252 -40.22 11.21 29.65
N VAL A 253 -39.39 11.92 28.89
CA VAL A 253 -39.40 13.39 28.85
C VAL A 253 -40.62 13.92 28.10
N GLU A 254 -41.03 13.29 26.98
CA GLU A 254 -42.29 13.64 26.28
C GLU A 254 -43.52 13.36 27.13
N GLU A 255 -43.55 12.28 27.92
CA GLU A 255 -44.66 11.98 28.83
C GLU A 255 -44.69 12.94 30.04
N GLU A 256 -43.53 13.36 30.58
CA GLU A 256 -43.46 14.38 31.66
C GLU A 256 -43.85 15.79 31.19
N GLU A 257 -43.57 16.13 29.92
CA GLU A 257 -43.88 17.46 29.37
C GLU A 257 -45.37 17.62 28.98
N THR A 258 -46.11 16.50 28.84
CA THR A 258 -47.56 16.51 28.55
C THR A 258 -48.47 16.61 29.78
N ASP A 259 -47.96 16.51 31.01
CA ASP A 259 -48.80 16.40 32.21
C ASP A 259 -48.78 17.63 33.15
N THR A 260 -48.25 18.77 32.68
CA THR A 260 -48.42 20.06 33.37
C THR A 260 -49.60 20.88 32.80
N PRO A 261 -50.66 21.18 33.57
CA PRO A 261 -51.75 22.01 33.09
C PRO A 261 -51.29 23.48 33.05
N ARG A 262 -51.13 24.05 31.85
CA ARG A 262 -50.95 25.51 31.68
C ARG A 262 -52.30 26.21 31.73
N SER A 263 -52.60 26.78 32.89
CA SER A 263 -53.60 27.83 33.08
C SER A 263 -53.07 29.19 32.58
N GLY A 264 -53.86 29.88 31.75
CA GLY A 264 -54.04 31.34 31.81
C GLY A 264 -52.97 32.27 31.21
N GLU A 265 -53.49 33.22 30.41
CA GLU A 265 -53.01 34.59 30.16
C GLU A 265 -52.01 34.91 29.01
N SER A 266 -52.60 35.52 27.96
CA SER A 266 -52.36 36.89 27.47
C SER A 266 -50.97 37.41 27.05
N ARG A 267 -50.89 37.72 25.74
CA ARG A 267 -50.35 38.93 25.07
C ARG A 267 -48.85 39.28 25.09
N GLU A 268 -48.41 39.70 23.88
CA GLU A 268 -47.31 40.62 23.52
C GLU A 268 -45.85 40.18 23.76
N ASN A 269 -45.12 39.83 22.69
CA ASN A 269 -44.25 40.79 21.99
C ASN A 269 -43.47 40.15 20.83
N GLU A 270 -43.28 41.02 19.84
CA GLU A 270 -42.51 40.96 18.61
C GLU A 270 -40.99 40.93 18.89
N GLU A 271 -40.22 40.09 18.18
CA GLU A 271 -39.01 40.50 17.44
C GLU A 271 -38.18 39.32 16.88
N GLU A 272 -37.88 39.47 15.60
CA GLU A 272 -36.83 38.87 14.76
C GLU A 272 -35.75 37.99 15.40
N ARG A 273 -35.60 36.77 14.86
CA ARG A 273 -34.26 36.25 14.50
C ARG A 273 -34.32 35.36 13.26
N LYS A 274 -34.01 35.96 12.10
CA LYS A 274 -33.74 35.30 10.81
C LYS A 274 -32.49 34.42 10.89
N LEU A 275 -32.52 33.24 10.26
CA LEU A 275 -31.39 32.49 9.65
C LEU A 275 -31.98 31.40 8.72
N PRO A 276 -31.28 30.96 7.65
CA PRO A 276 -31.78 31.07 6.29
C PRO A 276 -32.26 29.76 5.65
N SER A 277 -33.17 29.95 4.69
CA SER A 277 -33.76 29.00 3.75
C SER A 277 -32.76 28.36 2.78
N PHE A 278 -31.94 27.40 3.23
CA PHE A 278 -31.06 26.64 2.34
C PHE A 278 -31.16 25.11 2.46
N PHE A 279 -32.06 24.57 3.30
CA PHE A 279 -32.14 23.11 3.53
C PHE A 279 -33.49 22.43 3.23
N GLU A 280 -34.43 23.15 2.61
CA GLU A 280 -35.75 22.60 2.25
C GLU A 280 -35.84 21.99 0.83
N SER A 281 -34.79 22.07 -0.01
CA SER A 281 -34.93 21.63 -1.41
C SER A 281 -34.42 20.21 -1.73
N ILE A 282 -33.90 19.42 -0.79
CA ILE A 282 -33.23 18.15 -1.15
C ILE A 282 -33.73 16.90 -0.42
N LEU A 283 -34.60 16.99 0.61
CA LEU A 283 -35.05 15.78 1.31
C LEU A 283 -36.54 15.83 1.68
N GLY A 284 -37.40 15.48 0.71
CA GLY A 284 -38.83 15.33 0.94
C GLY A 284 -39.56 14.49 -0.12
N ARG A 285 -39.85 13.24 0.27
CA ARG A 285 -40.84 12.25 -0.24
C ARG A 285 -40.31 11.17 -1.21
N ARG A 286 -40.24 9.88 -0.81
CA ARG A 286 -41.32 8.89 -0.45
C ARG A 286 -42.33 8.76 -1.60
N GLU A 287 -42.80 7.61 -2.08
CA GLU A 287 -42.89 6.21 -1.66
C GLU A 287 -43.21 5.44 -2.98
N GLY A 288 -42.69 4.24 -3.22
CA GLY A 288 -43.38 2.99 -2.87
C GLY A 288 -44.49 2.60 -3.86
N ASN A 289 -44.27 1.61 -4.73
CA ASN A 289 -45.28 0.59 -4.97
C ASN A 289 -44.72 -0.71 -5.58
N LYS A 290 -45.17 -1.84 -5.02
CA LYS A 290 -44.84 -3.21 -5.39
C LYS A 290 -45.81 -3.72 -6.46
N GLY A 291 -45.26 -4.40 -7.47
CA GLY A 291 -45.76 -5.67 -8.04
C GLY A 291 -47.11 -5.72 -8.78
N ARG A 292 -47.08 -6.13 -10.06
CA ARG A 292 -47.87 -7.28 -10.55
C ARG A 292 -47.42 -7.77 -11.93
N GLN A 293 -47.70 -9.05 -12.14
CA GLN A 293 -47.27 -9.98 -13.19
C GLN A 293 -47.79 -9.66 -14.61
N SER A 294 -47.07 -10.09 -15.64
CA SER A 294 -47.45 -11.18 -16.58
C SER A 294 -46.68 -11.09 -17.91
N HIS A 295 -46.44 -12.26 -18.50
CA HIS A 295 -45.56 -12.54 -19.65
C HIS A 295 -46.42 -12.70 -20.94
N PRO A 296 -45.83 -13.12 -22.08
CA PRO A 296 -45.53 -12.37 -23.32
C PRO A 296 -46.58 -12.49 -24.45
N LYS A 297 -46.47 -11.69 -25.54
CA LYS A 297 -46.88 -12.05 -26.93
C LYS A 297 -46.15 -11.21 -28.01
N ASP A 298 -45.47 -11.93 -28.90
CA ASP A 298 -45.45 -11.89 -30.38
C ASP A 298 -45.33 -10.59 -31.21
N MET A 299 -44.43 -10.69 -32.23
CA MET A 299 -44.41 -10.09 -33.60
C MET A 299 -44.59 -8.57 -33.73
N VAL A 300 -43.68 -7.81 -34.37
CA VAL A 300 -43.13 -7.91 -35.74
C VAL A 300 -41.72 -7.32 -35.78
#